data_AF-A0A9E5S1L7-F1
#
_entry.id   AF-A0A9E5S1L7-F1
#
_cell.length_a   1.000
_cell.length_b   1.000
_cell.length_c   1.000
_cell.angle_alpha   90.00
_cell.angle_beta   90.00
_cell.angle_gamma   90.00
#
_symmetry.space_group_name_H-M   'P 1'
#
loop_
_entity.id
_entity.type
_entity.pdbx_description
1 polymer ?
#
loop_
_entity_poly.entity_id
_entity_poly.type
_entity_poly.pdbx_seq_one_letter_code
_entity_poly.pdbx_strand_id
1 'polypeptide(L)'
;MSCGYDHQGNDWKEPELTSMRKRGLIVKEYPYKTILFENILLGYVHECLDDTWSAHSPYNALSVGDMEISGFINEFYAVRYLHQVIKANYPEEIGDLPCLPWEHLQTNDV
;
A
#
# COMPACT_ATOMS: atom_id res chain seq x y z
N MET A 1 12.52 -1.16 -0.58
CA MET A 1 12.24 -1.54 -1.99
C MET A 1 11.44 -0.42 -2.63
N SER A 2 11.43 -0.31 -3.95
CA SER A 2 10.54 0.59 -4.72
C SER A 2 9.82 -0.22 -5.79
N CYS A 3 8.69 0.29 -6.26
CA CYS A 3 8.12 -0.10 -7.54
C CYS A 3 8.39 1.01 -8.56
N GLY A 4 8.47 0.66 -9.84
CA GLY A 4 8.63 1.61 -10.93
C GLY A 4 7.59 1.37 -12.00
N TYR A 5 7.16 2.45 -12.65
CA TYR A 5 6.19 2.40 -13.74
C TYR A 5 6.87 2.70 -15.06
N ASP A 6 6.48 1.97 -16.11
CA ASP A 6 6.88 2.28 -17.48
C ASP A 6 5.89 3.21 -18.19
N HIS A 7 6.20 3.57 -19.44
CA HIS A 7 5.34 4.42 -20.27
C HIS A 7 3.96 3.85 -20.59
N GLN A 8 3.76 2.54 -20.39
CA GLN A 8 2.49 1.86 -20.60
C GLN A 8 1.67 1.74 -19.31
N GLY A 9 2.24 2.19 -18.18
CA GLY A 9 1.62 2.09 -16.85
C GLY A 9 1.82 0.73 -16.19
N ASN A 10 2.68 -0.14 -16.72
CA ASN A 10 2.97 -1.42 -16.06
C ASN A 10 3.82 -1.16 -14.81
N ASP A 11 3.48 -1.85 -13.72
CA ASP A 11 4.27 -1.84 -12.49
C ASP A 11 5.40 -2.88 -12.55
N TRP A 12 6.60 -2.45 -12.15
CA TRP A 12 7.80 -3.27 -12.12
C TRP A 12 8.37 -3.26 -10.70
N LYS A 13 8.65 -4.45 -10.17
CA LYS A 13 9.23 -4.66 -8.84
C LYS A 13 10.62 -5.28 -8.98
N GLU A 14 11.41 -5.26 -7.92
CA GLU A 14 12.71 -5.94 -7.95
C GLU A 14 12.52 -7.46 -8.06
N PRO A 15 13.38 -8.17 -8.82
CA PRO A 15 14.60 -7.69 -9.49
C PRO A 15 14.43 -7.06 -10.88
N GLU A 16 13.27 -7.21 -11.52
CA GLU A 16 13.02 -6.75 -12.89
C GLU A 16 13.16 -5.22 -13.03
N LEU A 17 12.77 -4.49 -11.99
CA LEU A 17 12.89 -3.05 -11.90
C LEU A 17 14.33 -2.58 -12.16
N THR A 18 15.34 -3.25 -11.59
CA THR A 18 16.75 -2.91 -11.85
C THR A 18 17.12 -3.02 -13.33
N SER A 19 16.61 -4.02 -14.04
CA SER A 19 16.85 -4.19 -15.47
C SER A 19 16.16 -3.09 -16.29
N MET A 20 14.91 -2.79 -15.97
CA MET A 20 14.11 -1.75 -16.63
C MET A 20 14.72 -0.35 -16.41
N ARG A 21 15.23 -0.08 -15.19
CA ARG A 21 15.95 1.14 -14.83
C ARG A 21 17.20 1.33 -15.70
N LYS A 22 18.02 0.28 -15.86
CA LYS A 22 19.23 0.30 -16.71
C LYS A 22 18.92 0.57 -18.18
N ARG A 23 17.75 0.13 -18.64
CA ARG A 23 17.26 0.35 -20.02
C ARG A 23 16.60 1.72 -20.21
N GLY A 24 16.47 2.54 -19.17
CA GLY A 24 15.82 3.84 -19.22
C GLY A 24 14.32 3.78 -19.49
N LEU A 25 13.67 2.67 -19.12
CA LEU A 25 12.24 2.42 -19.42
C LEU A 25 11.30 2.81 -18.27
N ILE A 26 11.85 3.16 -17.11
CA ILE A 26 11.09 3.58 -15.93
C ILE A 26 10.91 5.10 -15.97
N VAL A 27 9.66 5.54 -15.94
CA VAL A 27 9.29 6.97 -15.94
C VAL A 27 9.14 7.52 -14.54
N LYS A 28 8.68 6.71 -13.59
CA LYS A 28 8.52 7.12 -12.19
C LYS A 28 8.73 5.94 -11.25
N GLU A 29 9.38 6.20 -10.13
CA GLU A 29 9.56 5.22 -9.06
C GLU A 29 8.89 5.72 -7.79
N TYR A 30 8.25 4.80 -7.08
CA TYR A 30 7.59 5.07 -5.82
C TYR A 30 8.17 4.16 -4.74
N PRO A 31 8.69 4.74 -3.64
CA PRO A 31 9.24 3.96 -2.56
C PRO A 31 8.12 3.27 -1.77
N TYR A 32 8.36 2.01 -1.39
CA TYR A 32 7.51 1.35 -0.40
C TYR A 32 7.77 1.97 0.98
N LYS A 33 6.70 2.41 1.64
CA LYS A 33 6.68 2.75 3.05
C LYS A 33 6.33 1.50 3.86
N THR A 34 7.15 1.18 4.85
CA THR A 34 6.87 0.08 5.79
C THR A 34 5.94 0.60 6.88
N ILE A 35 4.85 -0.12 7.13
CA ILE A 35 3.86 0.26 8.14
C ILE A 35 3.97 -0.69 9.32
N LEU A 36 4.26 -0.11 10.49
CA LEU A 36 4.40 -0.83 11.76
C LEU A 36 3.37 -0.32 12.76
N PHE A 37 2.88 -1.20 13.63
CA PHE A 37 2.10 -0.85 14.81
C PHE A 37 2.65 -1.59 16.01
N GLU A 38 3.13 -0.87 17.03
CA GLU A 38 3.73 -1.47 18.24
C GLU A 38 4.81 -2.54 17.94
N ASN A 39 5.61 -2.29 16.88
CA ASN A 39 6.63 -3.19 16.30
C ASN A 39 6.11 -4.41 15.54
N ILE A 40 4.81 -4.55 15.38
CA ILE A 40 4.19 -5.54 14.48
C ILE A 40 4.21 -4.96 13.07
N LEU A 41 4.75 -5.72 12.12
CA LEU A 41 4.64 -5.37 10.70
C LEU A 41 3.18 -5.49 10.29
N LEU A 42 2.59 -4.44 9.74
CA LEU A 42 1.25 -4.50 9.17
C LEU A 42 1.31 -4.77 7.66
N GLY A 43 2.32 -4.20 7.01
CA GLY A 43 2.56 -4.36 5.59
C GLY A 43 3.33 -3.18 5.00
N TYR A 44 3.16 -3.01 3.69
CA TYR A 44 3.82 -1.97 2.91
C TYR A 44 2.79 -1.17 2.13
N VAL A 45 3.02 0.14 1.97
CA VAL A 45 2.19 1.00 1.12
C VAL A 45 3.06 1.79 0.17
N HIS A 46 2.51 2.18 -0.97
CA HIS A 46 3.13 3.14 -1.88
C HIS A 46 2.06 3.89 -2.66
N GLU A 47 2.44 5.05 -3.19
CA GLU A 47 1.63 5.80 -4.13
C GLU A 47 1.77 5.19 -5.54
N CYS A 48 0.71 5.29 -6.32
CA CYS A 48 0.58 4.77 -7.68
C CYS A 48 0.77 5.88 -8.72
N LEU A 49 0.85 5.49 -9.99
CA LEU A 49 0.94 6.44 -11.10
C LEU A 49 -0.28 7.36 -11.24
N ASP A 50 -1.46 6.87 -10.83
CA ASP A 50 -2.75 7.57 -10.89
C ASP A 50 -3.09 8.34 -9.61
N ASP A 51 -2.08 8.65 -8.78
CA ASP A 51 -2.19 9.33 -7.49
C ASP A 51 -3.06 8.59 -6.45
N THR A 52 -3.41 7.32 -6.71
CA THR A 52 -3.99 6.44 -5.70
C THR A 52 -2.90 5.78 -4.86
N TRP A 53 -3.31 5.06 -3.81
CA TRP A 53 -2.42 4.32 -2.94
C TRP A 53 -2.68 2.82 -3.06
N SER A 54 -1.59 2.05 -2.91
CA SER A 54 -1.59 0.60 -2.80
C SER A 54 -1.15 0.15 -1.43
N ALA A 55 -1.71 -0.96 -0.96
CA ALA A 55 -1.35 -1.62 0.28
C ALA A 55 -1.12 -3.11 0.05
N HIS A 56 -0.01 -3.61 0.58
CA HIS A 56 0.38 -5.00 0.56
C HIS A 56 0.50 -5.53 1.99
N SER A 57 -0.33 -6.50 2.37
CA SER A 57 -0.25 -7.15 3.67
C SER A 57 0.33 -8.57 3.54
N PRO A 58 1.35 -8.93 4.35
CA PRO A 58 1.88 -10.29 4.37
C PRO A 58 1.03 -11.27 5.18
N TYR A 59 -0.10 -10.84 5.77
CA TYR A 59 -0.93 -11.63 6.67
C TYR A 59 -2.30 -11.97 6.08
N ASN A 60 -2.38 -12.26 4.78
CA ASN A 60 -3.66 -12.50 4.13
C ASN A 60 -4.25 -13.87 4.54
N ALA A 61 -5.37 -13.87 5.27
CA ALA A 61 -5.99 -15.03 5.94
C ALA A 61 -6.52 -16.11 4.98
N LEU A 62 -6.81 -15.75 3.72
CA LEU A 62 -7.74 -16.50 2.88
C LEU A 62 -7.08 -17.40 1.84
N SER A 63 -5.77 -17.71 1.95
CA SER A 63 -5.06 -18.55 0.96
C SER A 63 -5.05 -17.99 -0.48
N VAL A 64 -5.48 -16.74 -0.66
CA VAL A 64 -5.47 -16.03 -1.96
C VAL A 64 -4.19 -15.19 -2.08
N GLY A 65 -3.03 -15.82 -1.90
CA GLY A 65 -1.71 -15.24 -2.17
C GLY A 65 -1.36 -13.91 -1.49
N ASP A 66 -0.13 -13.45 -1.76
CA ASP A 66 0.31 -12.08 -1.53
C ASP A 66 -0.58 -11.15 -2.36
N MET A 67 -1.56 -10.52 -1.72
CA MET A 67 -2.53 -9.66 -2.38
C MET A 67 -2.19 -8.19 -2.10
N GLU A 68 -1.80 -7.50 -3.15
CA GLU A 68 -1.71 -6.04 -3.19
C GLU A 68 -3.07 -5.48 -3.59
N ILE A 69 -3.63 -4.59 -2.78
CA ILE A 69 -4.86 -3.86 -3.09
C ILE A 69 -4.48 -2.43 -3.44
N SER A 70 -4.93 -1.97 -4.61
CA SER A 70 -4.68 -0.63 -5.14
C SER A 70 -5.99 0.16 -5.28
N GLY A 71 -5.87 1.47 -5.50
CA GLY A 71 -7.03 2.36 -5.70
C GLY A 71 -7.51 3.07 -4.42
N PHE A 72 -6.72 3.06 -3.34
CA PHE A 72 -7.06 3.84 -2.15
C PHE A 72 -6.89 5.33 -2.43
N ILE A 73 -7.88 6.14 -2.07
CA ILE A 73 -7.86 7.60 -2.34
C ILE A 73 -6.72 8.34 -1.62
N ASN A 74 -6.17 7.77 -0.54
CA ASN A 74 -5.01 8.31 0.17
C ASN A 74 -4.31 7.24 1.03
N GLU A 75 -3.13 7.61 1.55
CA GLU A 75 -2.30 6.78 2.44
C GLU A 75 -3.05 6.32 3.69
N PHE A 76 -3.90 7.17 4.27
CA PHE A 76 -4.63 6.82 5.49
C PHE A 76 -5.52 5.59 5.29
N TYR A 77 -6.24 5.50 4.18
CA TYR A 77 -7.08 4.34 3.89
C TYR A 77 -6.27 3.08 3.58
N ALA A 78 -5.16 3.21 2.87
CA ALA A 78 -4.24 2.10 2.61
C ALA A 78 -3.69 1.53 3.94
N VAL A 79 -3.27 2.39 4.87
CA VAL A 79 -2.82 1.99 6.21
C VAL A 79 -3.96 1.37 7.03
N ARG A 80 -5.15 1.98 6.98
CA ARG A 80 -6.33 1.46 7.70
C ARG A 80 -6.71 0.05 7.23
N TYR A 81 -6.61 -0.22 5.92
CA TYR A 81 -6.81 -1.56 5.38
C TYR A 81 -5.83 -2.57 6.00
N LEU A 82 -4.53 -2.24 6.07
CA LEU A 82 -3.52 -3.13 6.68
C LEU A 82 -3.85 -3.45 8.15
N HIS A 83 -4.29 -2.45 8.91
CA HIS A 83 -4.76 -2.67 10.28
C HIS A 83 -5.98 -3.60 10.35
N GLN A 84 -6.94 -3.45 9.43
CA GLN A 84 -8.12 -4.32 9.37
C GLN A 84 -7.76 -5.77 9.04
N VAL A 85 -6.79 -5.98 8.13
CA VAL A 85 -6.29 -7.32 7.81
C VAL A 85 -5.72 -7.98 9.06
N ILE A 86 -4.84 -7.30 9.80
CA ILE A 86 -4.28 -7.89 11.03
C ILE A 86 -5.36 -8.11 12.07
N LYS A 87 -6.27 -7.16 12.31
CA LYS A 87 -7.36 -7.35 13.28
C LYS A 87 -8.25 -8.55 12.92
N ALA A 88 -8.48 -8.80 11.63
CA ALA A 88 -9.27 -9.95 11.18
C ALA A 88 -8.53 -11.28 11.40
N ASN A 89 -7.20 -11.30 11.30
CA ASN A 89 -6.39 -12.50 11.47
C ASN A 89 -5.98 -12.76 12.93
N TYR A 90 -5.72 -11.69 13.70
CA TYR A 90 -5.17 -11.70 15.05
C TYR A 90 -5.95 -10.71 15.94
N PRO A 91 -7.25 -10.96 16.19
CA PRO A 91 -8.12 -10.03 16.89
C PRO A 91 -7.72 -9.76 18.35
N GLU A 92 -6.95 -10.67 18.96
CA GLU A 92 -6.48 -10.52 20.34
C GLU A 92 -5.18 -9.71 20.45
N GLU A 93 -4.42 -9.57 19.36
CA GLU A 93 -3.11 -8.89 19.34
C GLU A 93 -3.23 -7.39 19.00
N ILE A 94 -4.34 -6.97 18.39
CA ILE A 94 -4.57 -5.57 18.00
C ILE A 94 -5.81 -5.02 18.72
N GLY A 95 -5.60 -3.99 19.55
CA GLY A 95 -6.67 -3.23 20.19
C GLY A 95 -7.59 -2.50 19.21
N ASP A 96 -8.58 -1.78 19.73
CA ASP A 96 -9.51 -1.05 18.87
C ASP A 96 -8.82 0.05 18.06
N LEU A 97 -9.04 0.02 16.75
CA LEU A 97 -8.39 0.92 15.80
C LEU A 97 -9.07 2.30 15.83
N PRO A 98 -8.30 3.40 15.85
CA PRO A 98 -8.87 4.74 15.82
C PRO A 98 -9.67 4.93 14.54
N CYS A 99 -10.95 5.29 14.65
CA CYS A 99 -11.77 5.76 13.53
C CYS A 99 -11.50 7.24 13.30
N LEU A 100 -11.10 7.63 12.08
CA LEU A 100 -11.24 9.03 11.71
C LEU A 100 -12.74 9.36 11.58
N PRO A 101 -13.21 10.48 12.13
CA PRO A 101 -14.52 11.01 11.78
C PRO A 101 -14.58 11.22 10.27
N TRP A 102 -15.62 10.69 9.64
CA TRP A 102 -15.92 10.86 8.21
C TRP A 102 -16.09 12.34 7.80
N GLU A 103 -16.22 13.23 8.79
CA GLU A 103 -16.38 14.68 8.66
C GLU A 103 -15.15 15.40 8.08
N HIS A 104 -13.99 14.76 8.02
CA HIS A 104 -12.75 15.37 7.49
C HIS A 104 -12.49 15.12 5.99
N LEU A 105 -13.39 14.44 5.27
CA LEU A 105 -13.21 14.15 3.83
C LEU A 105 -13.95 15.12 2.90
N GLN A 106 -14.67 16.11 3.45
CA GLN A 106 -15.43 17.10 2.67
C GLN A 106 -14.72 18.46 2.54
N THR A 107 -13.39 18.51 2.60
CA THR A 107 -12.67 19.75 2.23
C THR A 107 -11.52 19.45 1.30
N ASN A 108 -11.87 19.34 0.02
CA ASN A 108 -11.10 19.91 -1.08
C ASN A 108 -12.11 20.21 -2.19
N ASP A 109 -12.81 21.32 -2.00
CA ASP A 109 -13.57 22.00 -3.04
C ASP A 109 -12.63 22.38 -4.20
N VAL A 110 -12.99 21.95 -5.41
CA VAL A 110 -12.85 22.72 -6.66
C VAL A 110 -14.15 22.58 -7.44
#